data_AF-A0A380FCX9-F1
#
_entry.id   AF-A0A380FCX9-F1
#
_cell.length_a   1.000
_cell.length_b   1.000
_cell.length_c   1.000
_cell.angle_alpha   90.00
_cell.angle_beta   90.00
_cell.angle_gamma   90.00
#
_symmetry.space_group_name_H-M   'P 1'
#
loop_
_entity.id
_entity.type
_entity.pdbx_description
1 polymer ?
#
loop_
_entity_poly.entity_id
_entity_poly.type
_entity_poly.pdbx_seq_one_letter_code
_entity_poly.pdbx_strand_id
1 'polypeptide(L)' 'MYDRVGLNEEKLKILDNEITKKTIPVRPGRNVAVIIEVAAMNYRLNIMGINTAEEFNDRLNAEIMRNGHHSEEN' A
#
# COMPACT_ATOMS: atom_id res chain seq x y z
N MET A 1 -14.15 -3.71 6.27
CA MET A 1 -13.54 -2.84 5.22
C MET A 1 -12.07 -3.22 5.14
N TYR A 2 -11.55 -3.61 3.98
CA TYR A 2 -10.13 -3.98 3.82
C TYR A 2 -9.32 -2.72 3.52
N ASP A 3 -8.10 -2.62 4.04
CA ASP A 3 -7.18 -1.55 3.66
C ASP A 3 -6.85 -1.66 2.16
N ARG A 4 -7.03 -0.54 1.45
CA ARG A 4 -6.83 -0.44 -0.01
C ARG A 4 -5.56 0.35 -0.36
N VAL A 5 -4.98 1.04 0.60
CA VAL A 5 -3.85 1.95 0.38
C VAL A 5 -2.60 1.43 1.09
N GLY A 6 -2.76 0.64 2.16
CA GLY A 6 -1.64 0.06 2.90
C GLY A 6 -1.01 1.02 3.91
N LEU A 7 -1.74 2.07 4.30
CA LEU A 7 -1.28 3.10 5.23
C LEU A 7 -1.21 2.62 6.67
N ASN A 8 -2.00 1.59 7.02
CA ASN A 8 -2.01 1.03 8.37
C ASN A 8 -1.17 -0.26 8.41
N GLU A 9 -0.17 -0.29 9.28
CA GLU A 9 0.55 -1.51 9.60
C GLU A 9 -0.19 -2.29 10.70
N GLU A 10 -0.77 -3.42 10.32
CA GLU A 10 -1.20 -4.41 11.30
C GLU A 10 0.01 -5.19 11.81
N LYS A 11 0.08 -5.39 13.12
CA LYS A 11 1.03 -6.30 13.75
C LYS A 11 0.31 -7.48 14.40
N LEU A 12 0.99 -8.62 14.46
CA LEU A 12 0.57 -9.81 15.17
C LEU A 12 1.66 -10.17 16.19
N LYS A 13 1.26 -10.37 17.45
CA LYS A 13 2.16 -10.86 18.48
C LYS A 13 2.28 -12.38 18.38
N ILE A 14 3.50 -12.88 18.21
CA ILE A 14 3.84 -14.31 18.29
C ILE A 14 4.94 -14.46 19.34
N LEU A 15 4.67 -15.24 20.40
CA LEU A 15 5.50 -15.25 21.61
C LEU A 15 5.62 -13.81 22.16
N ASP A 16 6.83 -13.30 22.36
CA ASP A 16 7.08 -11.94 22.82
C ASP A 16 7.49 -10.97 21.69
N ASN A 17 7.38 -11.38 20.43
CA ASN A 17 7.75 -10.56 19.28
C ASN A 17 6.51 -10.06 18.52
N GLU A 18 6.55 -8.79 18.11
CA GLU A 18 5.57 -8.25 17.17
C GLU A 18 6.06 -8.42 15.72
N ILE A 19 5.22 -9.02 14.88
CA ILE A 19 5.52 -9.29 13.47
C ILE A 19 4.49 -8.58 12.59
N THR A 20 4.92 -8.00 11.47
CA THR A 20 4.00 -7.39 10.50
C THR A 20 3.03 -8.43 9.95
N LYS A 21 1.74 -8.08 9.95
CA LYS A 21 0.65 -8.90 9.45
C LYS A 21 0.05 -8.24 8.21
N LYS A 22 -0.20 -9.03 7.16
CA LYS A 22 -0.95 -8.61 5.97
C LYS A 22 -2.09 -9.58 5.71
N THR A 23 -3.29 -9.04 5.49
CA THR A 23 -4.50 -9.83 5.23
C THR A 23 -4.84 -9.78 3.75
N ILE A 24 -4.66 -10.89 3.02
CA ILE A 24 -4.94 -10.98 1.59
C ILE A 24 -6.26 -11.72 1.37
N PRO A 25 -7.29 -11.10 0.77
CA PRO A 25 -8.54 -11.77 0.48
C PRO A 25 -8.39 -12.76 -0.68
N VAL A 26 -8.79 -14.01 -0.46
CA VAL A 26 -8.80 -15.04 -1.50
C VAL A 26 -10.10 -14.94 -2.30
N ARG A 27 -9.99 -14.80 -3.63
CA ARG A 27 -11.12 -14.78 -4.56
C ARG A 27 -10.76 -15.57 -5.82
N PRO A 28 -11.70 -16.35 -6.40
CA PRO A 28 -11.47 -17.00 -7.69
C PRO A 28 -11.16 -15.96 -8.77
N GLY A 29 -10.31 -16.33 -9.73
CA GLY A 29 -9.84 -15.43 -10.79
C GLY A 29 -8.67 -14.51 -10.40
N ARG A 30 -8.09 -14.65 -9.20
CA ARG A 30 -6.87 -13.95 -8.80
C ARG A 30 -5.70 -14.92 -8.60
N ASN A 31 -4.53 -14.58 -9.14
CA ASN A 31 -3.31 -15.32 -8.89
C ASN A 31 -2.75 -14.95 -7.50
N VAL A 32 -2.97 -15.82 -6.53
CA VAL A 32 -2.55 -15.60 -5.14
C VAL A 32 -1.02 -15.60 -5.01
N ALA A 33 -0.31 -16.39 -5.81
CA ALA A 33 1.16 -16.45 -5.75
C ALA A 33 1.78 -15.09 -6.11
N VAL A 34 1.30 -14.45 -7.19
CA VAL A 34 1.75 -13.11 -7.59
C VAL A 34 1.41 -12.07 -6.52
N ILE A 35 0.25 -12.16 -5.88
CA ILE A 35 -0.12 -11.23 -4.81
C ILE A 35 0.83 -11.38 -3.61
N ILE A 36 1.20 -12.60 -3.24
CA ILE A 36 2.16 -12.86 -2.16
C ILE A 36 3.55 -12.31 -2.52
N GLU A 37 4.01 -12.50 -3.75
CA GLU A 37 5.29 -11.96 -4.23
C GLU A 37 5.35 -10.44 -4.10
N VAL A 38 4.32 -9.74 -4.59
CA VAL A 38 4.23 -8.27 -4.48
C VAL A 38 4.17 -7.83 -3.02
N ALA A 39 3.44 -8.54 -2.16
CA ALA A 39 3.38 -8.24 -0.74
C ALA A 39 4.75 -8.39 -0.05
N ALA A 40 5.52 -9.41 -0.42
CA ALA A 40 6.88 -9.62 0.09
C ALA A 40 7.86 -8.54 -0.38
N MET A 41 7.78 -8.14 -1.66
CA MET A 41 8.57 -7.03 -2.19
C MET A 41 8.24 -5.71 -1.48
N ASN A 42 6.95 -5.42 -1.27
CA ASN A 42 6.51 -4.23 -0.55
C ASN A 42 7.00 -4.23 0.91
N TYR A 43 6.90 -5.36 1.61
CA TYR A 43 7.44 -5.49 2.96
C TYR A 43 8.94 -5.19 3.02
N ARG A 44 9.71 -5.68 2.05
CA ARG A 44 11.15 -5.38 1.95
C ARG A 44 11.40 -3.88 1.72
N LEU A 45 10.62 -3.22 0.87
CA LEU A 45 10.72 -1.77 0.64
C LEU A 45 10.44 -0.97 1.90
N ASN A 46 9.42 -1.35 2.68
CA ASN A 46 9.10 -0.69 3.94
C ASN A 46 10.25 -0.82 4.95
N ILE A 47 10.89 -1.99 5.07
CA ILE A 47 12.08 -2.17 5.93
C ILE A 47 13.26 -1.30 5.46
N MET A 48 13.37 -1.06 4.15
CA MET A 48 14.37 -0.16 3.57
C MET A 48 14.03 1.32 3.73
N GLY A 49 12.90 1.66 4.36
CA GLY A 49 12.45 3.03 4.61
C GLY A 49 11.64 3.66 3.46
N ILE A 50 11.23 2.86 2.47
CA ILE A 50 10.44 3.34 1.32
C ILE A 50 8.97 3.01 1.58
N ASN A 51 8.17 4.04 1.91
CA ASN A 51 6.74 3.91 2.09
C ASN A 51 6.00 4.16 0.77
N THR A 52 5.65 3.10 0.05
CA THR A 52 4.97 3.19 -1.24
C THR A 52 3.58 3.83 -1.15
N ALA A 53 2.91 3.72 0.00
CA ALA A 53 1.57 4.28 0.19
C ALA A 53 1.60 5.81 0.33
N GLU A 54 2.61 6.32 1.04
CA GLU A 54 2.89 7.74 1.16
C GLU A 54 3.32 8.34 -0.18
N GLU A 55 4.26 7.68 -0.88
CA GLU A 55 4.71 8.12 -2.21
C GLU A 55 3.55 8.14 -3.23
N PHE A 56 2.64 7.18 -3.16
CA PHE A 56 1.44 7.19 -3.98
C PHE A 56 0.51 8.36 -3.64
N ASN A 57 0.34 8.67 -2.35
CA ASN A 57 -0.49 9.78 -1.88
C ASN A 57 0.05 11.13 -2.37
N ASP A 58 1.36 11.36 -2.24
CA ASP A 58 2.02 12.59 -2.69
C ASP A 58 1.87 12.79 -4.19
N ARG A 59 2.10 11.73 -4.98
CA ARG A 59 1.93 11.76 -6.44
C ARG A 59 0.48 12.05 -6.82
N LEU A 60 -0.49 11.45 -6.11
CA LEU A 60 -1.91 11.67 -6.35
C LEU A 60 -2.31 13.13 -6.03
N ASN A 61 -1.84 13.69 -4.92
CA ASN A 61 -2.13 15.08 -4.56
C ASN A 61 -1.53 16.07 -5.56
N ALA A 62 -0.28 15.83 -6.00
CA ALA A 62 0.37 16.64 -7.02
C ALA A 62 -0.41 16.60 -8.36
N GLU A 63 -0.92 15.43 -8.74
CA GLU A 63 -1.75 15.25 -9.92
C GLU A 63 -3.07 16.02 -9.82
N ILE A 64 -3.75 15.94 -8.67
CA ILE A 64 -5.00 16.66 -8.41
C ILE A 64 -4.79 18.18 -8.51
N MET A 65 -3.72 18.71 -7.90
CA MET A 65 -3.40 20.14 -7.98
C MET A 65 -3.15 20.59 -9.42
N ARG A 66 -2.40 19.79 -10.21
CA ARG A 66 -2.12 20.11 -11.61
C ARG A 66 -3.39 20.16 -12.47
N ASN A 67 -4.33 19.24 -12.23
CA ASN A 67 -5.60 19.19 -12.95
C ASN A 67 -6.57 20.30 -12.49
N GLY A 68 -6.51 20.70 -11.21
CA GLY A 68 -7.24 21.85 -10.69
C GLY A 68 -6.86 23.17 -11.39
N HIS A 69 -5.56 23.41 -11.59
CA HIS A 69 -5.07 24.61 -12.29
C HIS A 69 -5.47 24.66 -13.78
N HIS A 70 -5.58 23.52 -14.47
CA HIS A 70 -6.06 23.48 -15.87
C HIS A 70 -7.55 23.85 -16.03
N SER A 71 -8.31 23.87 -14.93
CA SER A 71 -9.74 24.18 -14.93
C SER A 71 -10.05 25.67 -14.76
N GLU A 72 -9.08 26.49 -14.33
CA GLU A 72 -9.24 27.94 -14.14
C GLU A 72 -8.75 28.78 -15.34
N GLU A 73 -8.00 28.19 -16.28
CA GLU A 73 -7.52 28.86 -17.51
C GLU A 73 -8.42 28.65 -18.74
N ASN A 74 -9.57 27.97 -18.61
CA ASN A 74 -10.58 27.85 -19.67
C ASN A 74 -11.85 28.64 -19.37
#